data_AF-A0A3P8I6C3-F1
#
_entry.id   AF-A0A3P8I6C3-F1
#
_cell.length_a   1.000
_cell.length_b   1.000
_cell.length_c   1.000
_cell.angle_alpha   90.00
_cell.angle_beta   90.00
_cell.angle_gamma   90.00
#
_symmetry.space_group_name_H-M   'P 1'
#
loop_
_entity.id
_entity.type
_entity.pdbx_description
1 polymer ?
#
loop_
_entity_poly.entity_id
_entity_poly.type
_entity_poly.pdbx_seq_one_letter_code
_entity_poly.pdbx_strand_id
1 'polypeptide(L)'
;MMTSVLMCPDGRTIEAEAAHGTVTRHYREHQKGNPTSTNPIASIFAWTRGLEHRGKLDKNQKLVEFCHHLEKTCIETVESGSMTKDLAICIHGAKNVKPEHYLNTMDFLDAIATRLKKRLD
;
A
#
# COMPACT_ATOMS: atom_id res chain seq x y z
N MET A 1 9.71 -2.95 0.42
CA MET A 1 8.28 -3.13 0.11
C MET A 1 8.18 -4.01 -1.12
N MET A 2 7.39 -5.09 -1.06
CA MET A 2 7.44 -6.18 -2.04
C MET A 2 6.02 -6.59 -2.45
N THR A 3 5.82 -6.80 -3.75
CA THR A 3 4.62 -7.37 -4.36
C THR A 3 4.90 -8.81 -4.77
N SER A 4 3.90 -9.68 -4.72
CA SER A 4 3.97 -11.03 -5.31
C SER A 4 2.95 -11.11 -6.44
N VAL A 5 3.40 -11.55 -7.62
CA VAL A 5 2.55 -11.74 -8.80
C VAL A 5 2.89 -13.08 -9.41
N LEU A 6 1.95 -14.02 -9.39
CA LEU A 6 2.03 -15.29 -10.09
C LEU A 6 1.51 -15.11 -11.52
N MET A 7 2.30 -15.49 -12.51
CA MET A 7 1.89 -15.50 -13.92
C MET A 7 1.80 -16.95 -14.42
N CYS A 8 0.64 -17.32 -14.98
CA CYS A 8 0.46 -18.62 -15.60
C CYS A 8 1.25 -18.73 -16.91
N PRO A 9 1.58 -19.96 -17.36
CA PRO A 9 2.31 -20.18 -18.61
C PRO A 9 1.59 -19.68 -19.88
N ASP A 10 0.29 -19.41 -19.80
CA ASP A 10 -0.50 -18.85 -20.91
C ASP A 10 -0.16 -17.37 -21.20
N GLY A 11 0.61 -16.72 -20.32
CA GLY A 11 0.95 -15.30 -20.41
C GLY A 11 -0.26 -14.36 -20.24
N ARG A 12 -1.39 -14.88 -19.78
CA ARG A 12 -2.68 -14.18 -19.70
C ARG A 12 -3.31 -14.22 -18.32
N THR A 13 -3.15 -15.30 -17.57
CA THR A 13 -3.75 -15.44 -16.25
C THR A 13 -2.73 -15.04 -15.18
N ILE A 14 -3.13 -14.17 -14.24
CA ILE A 14 -2.29 -13.79 -13.11
C ILE A 14 -3.05 -13.87 -11.79
N GLU A 15 -2.30 -14.02 -10.70
CA GLU A 15 -2.74 -13.82 -9.32
C GLU A 15 -1.77 -12.81 -8.68
N ALA A 16 -2.31 -11.86 -7.91
CA ALA A 16 -1.52 -10.78 -7.31
C ALA A 16 -1.87 -10.65 -5.83
N GLU A 17 -0.85 -10.71 -4.98
CA GLU A 17 -0.98 -10.73 -3.52
C GLU A 17 0.06 -9.83 -2.84
N ALA A 18 -0.18 -9.54 -1.57
CA ALA A 18 0.84 -9.00 -0.70
C ALA A 18 1.77 -10.13 -0.24
N ALA A 19 3.08 -9.96 -0.37
CA ALA A 19 4.07 -10.99 -0.02
C ALA A 19 4.21 -11.25 1.50
N HIS A 20 3.44 -10.54 2.34
CA HIS A 20 3.44 -10.71 3.79
C HIS A 20 2.19 -11.47 4.27
N GLY A 21 2.30 -12.14 5.42
CA GLY A 21 1.15 -12.79 6.06
C GLY A 21 0.15 -11.79 6.68
N THR A 22 -0.78 -12.31 7.49
CA THR A 22 -1.92 -11.56 8.05
C THR A 22 -1.59 -10.59 9.19
N VAL A 23 -0.30 -10.42 9.53
CA VAL A 23 0.17 -9.50 10.58
C VAL A 23 -0.56 -9.70 11.92
N THR A 24 -0.70 -10.96 12.36
CA THR A 24 -1.50 -11.37 13.53
C THR A 24 -1.22 -10.57 14.80
N ARG A 25 0.03 -10.17 15.02
CA ARG A 25 0.41 -9.33 16.17
C ARG A 25 -0.35 -8.00 16.19
N HIS A 26 -0.44 -7.31 15.05
CA HIS A 26 -1.21 -6.07 14.95
C HIS A 26 -2.71 -6.35 15.05
N TYR A 27 -3.19 -7.44 14.47
CA TYR A 27 -4.60 -7.82 14.59
C TYR A 27 -5.04 -8.03 16.04
N ARG A 28 -4.20 -8.64 16.89
CA ARG A 28 -4.50 -8.78 18.33
C ARG A 28 -4.57 -7.44 19.06
N GLU A 29 -3.78 -6.45 18.66
CA GLU A 29 -3.87 -5.10 19.23
C GLU A 29 -5.14 -4.39 18.75
N HIS A 30 -5.49 -4.53 17.47
CA HIS A 30 -6.75 -4.04 16.93
C HIS A 30 -7.97 -4.62 17.67
N GLN A 31 -7.98 -5.92 17.97
CA GLN A 31 -9.06 -6.57 18.74
C GLN A 31 -9.23 -6.00 20.15
N LYS A 32 -8.17 -5.45 20.75
CA LYS A 32 -8.22 -4.78 22.06
C LYS A 32 -8.63 -3.30 21.97
N GLY A 33 -8.83 -2.76 20.76
CA GLY A 33 -9.05 -1.33 20.54
C GLY A 33 -7.78 -0.47 20.58
N ASN A 34 -6.60 -1.09 20.59
CA ASN A 34 -5.33 -0.36 20.61
C ASN A 34 -4.98 0.17 19.20
N PRO A 35 -4.27 1.31 19.12
CA PRO A 35 -3.83 1.85 17.84
C PRO A 35 -2.82 0.92 17.16
N THR A 36 -2.93 0.78 15.83
CA THR A 36 -2.03 -0.02 15.00
C THR A 36 -1.49 0.80 13.83
N SER A 37 -0.24 0.54 13.46
CA SER A 37 0.42 1.11 12.29
C SER A 37 0.98 -0.01 11.40
N THR A 38 0.05 -0.74 10.78
CA THR A 38 0.32 -1.71 9.71
C THR A 38 0.45 -0.99 8.38
N ASN A 39 1.51 -1.26 7.63
CA ASN A 39 1.74 -0.73 6.29
C ASN A 39 0.81 -1.38 5.26
N PRO A 40 -0.09 -0.62 4.60
CA PRO A 40 -1.03 -1.15 3.63
C PRO A 40 -0.48 -1.22 2.20
N ILE A 41 0.73 -0.71 1.92
CA ILE A 41 1.20 -0.45 0.55
C ILE A 41 1.29 -1.73 -0.28
N ALA A 42 1.80 -2.83 0.27
CA ALA A 42 1.86 -4.11 -0.45
C ALA A 42 0.45 -4.63 -0.79
N SER A 43 -0.53 -4.44 0.10
CA SER A 43 -1.93 -4.81 -0.16
C SER A 43 -2.59 -3.90 -1.20
N ILE A 44 -2.29 -2.60 -1.20
CA ILE A 44 -2.72 -1.67 -2.26
C ILE A 44 -2.12 -2.08 -3.60
N PHE A 45 -0.84 -2.44 -3.61
CA PHE A 45 -0.15 -2.81 -4.84
C PHE A 45 -0.66 -4.15 -5.39
N ALA A 46 -1.09 -5.09 -4.55
CA ALA A 46 -1.79 -6.29 -5.01
C ALA A 46 -3.04 -5.94 -5.84
N TRP A 47 -3.84 -4.98 -5.36
CA TRP A 47 -5.00 -4.47 -6.11
C TRP A 47 -4.61 -3.79 -7.41
N THR A 48 -3.66 -2.85 -7.39
CA THR A 48 -3.27 -2.12 -8.60
C THR A 48 -2.67 -3.04 -9.65
N ARG A 49 -1.91 -4.07 -9.26
CA ARG A 49 -1.34 -5.04 -10.22
C ARG A 49 -2.40 -5.91 -10.87
N GLY A 50 -3.37 -6.39 -10.10
CA GLY A 50 -4.53 -7.12 -10.65
C GLY A 50 -5.37 -6.26 -11.60
N LEU A 51 -5.65 -5.02 -11.20
CA LEU A 51 -6.44 -4.07 -12.00
C LEU A 51 -5.70 -3.58 -13.25
N GLU A 52 -4.40 -3.33 -13.17
CA GLU A 52 -3.57 -2.95 -14.31
C GLU A 52 -3.59 -4.07 -15.36
N HIS A 53 -3.44 -5.31 -14.93
CA HIS A 53 -3.51 -6.47 -15.82
C HIS A 53 -4.90 -6.62 -16.47
N ARG A 54 -5.97 -6.46 -15.68
CA ARG A 54 -7.34 -6.41 -16.21
C ARG A 54 -7.49 -5.31 -17.27
N GLY A 55 -6.96 -4.12 -16.98
CA GLY A 55 -6.95 -2.98 -17.90
C GLY A 55 -6.23 -3.28 -19.20
N LYS A 56 -5.07 -3.96 -19.15
CA LYS A 56 -4.32 -4.40 -20.34
C LYS A 56 -5.13 -5.40 -21.18
N LEU A 57 -5.74 -6.40 -20.55
CA LEU A 57 -6.57 -7.39 -21.24
C LEU A 57 -7.79 -6.77 -21.94
N ASP A 58 -8.38 -5.73 -21.34
CA ASP A 58 -9.56 -5.04 -21.87
C ASP A 58 -9.23 -3.85 -22.77
N LYS A 59 -7.95 -3.53 -22.96
CA LYS A 59 -7.49 -2.27 -23.60
C LYS A 59 -8.11 -1.02 -22.94
N ASN A 60 -8.32 -1.07 -21.63
CA ASN A 60 -8.86 0.02 -20.83
C ASN A 60 -7.72 0.87 -20.24
N GLN A 61 -7.28 1.85 -21.02
CA GLN A 61 -6.16 2.72 -20.64
C GLN A 61 -6.47 3.56 -19.39
N LYS A 62 -7.73 4.00 -19.19
CA LYS A 62 -8.14 4.77 -18.00
C LYS A 62 -7.91 3.99 -16.71
N LEU A 63 -8.18 2.69 -16.73
CA LEU A 63 -7.93 1.81 -15.57
C LEU A 63 -6.44 1.64 -15.31
N VAL A 64 -5.63 1.48 -16.36
CA VAL A 64 -4.16 1.39 -16.24
C VAL A 64 -3.59 2.67 -15.62
N GLU A 65 -4.02 3.84 -16.11
CA GLU A 65 -3.60 5.15 -15.59
C GLU A 65 -4.01 5.35 -14.13
N PHE A 66 -5.23 4.96 -13.76
CA PHE A 66 -5.67 4.99 -12.36
C PHE A 66 -4.75 4.16 -11.45
N CYS A 67 -4.35 2.96 -11.88
CA CYS A 67 -3.45 2.10 -11.11
C CYS A 67 -2.08 2.77 -10.91
N HIS A 68 -1.51 3.33 -11.98
CA HIS A 68 -0.23 4.06 -11.90
C HIS A 68 -0.32 5.31 -11.02
N HIS A 69 -1.44 6.04 -11.08
CA HIS A 69 -1.70 7.17 -10.19
C HIS A 69 -1.77 6.77 -8.72
N LEU A 70 -2.43 5.66 -8.41
CA LEU A 70 -2.54 5.15 -7.05
C LEU A 70 -1.18 4.68 -6.51
N GLU A 71 -0.40 3.93 -7.28
CA GLU A 71 0.94 3.50 -6.88
C GLU A 71 1.87 4.68 -6.64
N LYS A 72 1.88 5.65 -7.57
CA LYS A 72 2.66 6.88 -7.45
C LYS A 72 2.25 7.67 -6.20
N THR A 73 0.95 7.77 -5.93
CA THR A 73 0.43 8.45 -4.74
C THR A 73 0.95 7.80 -3.45
N CYS A 74 1.01 6.47 -3.38
CA CYS A 74 1.57 5.77 -2.22
C CYS A 74 3.04 6.12 -1.99
N ILE A 75 3.84 6.10 -3.06
CA ILE A 75 5.28 6.43 -3.02
C ILE A 75 5.47 7.88 -2.54
N GLU A 76 4.83 8.83 -3.20
CA GLU A 76 4.99 10.25 -2.88
C GLU A 76 4.47 10.59 -1.46
N THR A 77 3.50 9.84 -0.94
CA THR A 77 3.01 10.00 0.44
C THR A 77 4.13 9.67 1.43
N VAL A 78 4.81 8.54 1.24
CA VAL A 78 5.98 8.14 2.04
C VAL A 78 7.13 9.15 1.88
N GLU A 79 7.45 9.55 0.65
CA GLU A 79 8.54 10.50 0.37
C GLU A 79 8.30 11.89 0.98
N SER A 80 7.03 12.27 1.17
CA SER A 80 6.68 13.52 1.87
C SER A 80 6.77 13.43 3.40
N GLY A 81 7.21 12.29 3.95
CA GLY A 81 7.36 12.07 5.38
C GLY A 81 6.14 11.45 6.07
N SER A 82 5.02 11.30 5.37
CA SER A 82 3.84 10.60 5.91
C SER A 82 4.00 9.10 5.69
N MET A 83 4.28 8.33 6.75
CA MET A 83 4.55 6.89 6.63
C MET A 83 4.12 6.10 7.85
N THR A 84 4.04 4.78 7.73
CA THR A 84 3.74 3.87 8.85
C THR A 84 4.98 3.56 9.69
N LYS A 85 4.76 3.02 10.89
CA LYS A 85 5.77 2.81 11.92
C LYS A 85 6.93 1.92 11.47
N ASP A 86 6.65 0.89 10.66
CA ASP A 86 7.66 0.02 10.07
C ASP A 86 8.64 0.80 9.18
N LEU A 87 8.15 1.73 8.35
CA LEU A 87 9.00 2.57 7.50
C LEU A 87 9.78 3.60 8.33
N ALA A 88 9.13 4.20 9.33
CA ALA A 88 9.79 5.12 10.25
C ALA A 88 10.92 4.44 11.05
N ILE A 89 10.75 3.15 11.40
CA ILE A 89 11.80 2.33 12.02
C ILE A 89 13.00 2.14 11.08
N CYS A 90 12.78 1.98 9.77
CA CYS A 90 13.87 1.87 8.79
C CYS A 90 14.70 3.16 8.69
N ILE A 91 14.09 4.33 8.91
CA ILE A 91 14.77 5.64 8.80
C ILE A 91 15.45 6.02 10.12
N HIS A 92 14.72 5.93 11.24
CA HIS A 92 15.17 6.47 12.53
C HIS A 92 15.80 5.40 13.43
N GLY A 93 15.61 4.12 13.11
CA GLY A 93 15.96 2.98 13.97
C GLY A 93 14.93 2.73 15.07
N ALA A 94 14.77 1.46 15.48
CA ALA A 94 13.73 1.05 16.40
C ALA A 94 13.75 1.75 17.78
N LYS A 95 14.93 2.20 18.23
CA LYS A 95 15.10 2.90 19.52
C LYS A 95 14.71 4.37 19.47
N ASN A 96 14.73 5.01 18.30
CA ASN A 96 14.51 6.45 18.15
C ASN A 96 13.19 6.79 17.48
N VAL A 97 12.39 5.79 17.08
CA VAL A 97 11.08 6.03 16.49
C VAL A 97 10.12 6.57 17.55
N LYS A 98 9.52 7.72 17.26
CA LYS A 98 8.55 8.39 18.12
C LYS A 98 7.18 8.44 17.45
N PRO A 99 6.08 8.63 18.19
CA PRO A 99 4.75 8.80 17.61
C PRO A 99 4.66 9.90 16.54
N GLU A 100 5.47 10.95 16.64
CA GLU A 100 5.53 12.04 15.65
C GLU A 100 6.16 11.64 14.29
N HIS A 101 6.87 10.50 14.24
CA HIS A 101 7.54 10.04 13.02
C HIS A 101 6.66 9.13 12.14
N TYR A 102 5.46 8.74 12.60
CA TYR A 102 4.61 7.82 11.85
C TYR A 102 3.13 8.08 12.05
N LEU A 103 2.34 7.54 11.11
CA LEU A 103 0.89 7.56 11.12
C LEU A 103 0.33 6.19 11.51
N ASN A 104 -0.84 6.15 12.16
CA ASN A 104 -1.57 4.89 12.31
C ASN A 104 -2.14 4.45 10.94
N THR A 105 -2.59 3.20 10.86
CA THR A 105 -3.05 2.61 9.59
C THR A 105 -4.14 3.44 8.91
N MET A 106 -5.12 3.93 9.67
CA MET A 106 -6.22 4.74 9.11
C MET A 106 -5.74 6.12 8.65
N ASP A 107 -4.96 6.83 9.48
CA ASP A 107 -4.41 8.14 9.14
C ASP A 107 -3.53 8.08 7.87
N PHE A 108 -2.76 7.00 7.71
CA PHE A 108 -1.95 6.78 6.52
C PHE A 108 -2.79 6.48 5.27
N LEU A 109 -3.86 5.69 5.40
CA LEU A 109 -4.83 5.45 4.32
C LEU A 109 -5.53 6.75 3.90
N ASP A 110 -5.92 7.59 4.87
CA ASP A 110 -6.55 8.88 4.61
C ASP A 110 -5.60 9.87 3.92
N ALA A 111 -4.31 9.86 4.28
CA ALA A 111 -3.28 10.65 3.62
C ALA A 111 -3.12 10.25 2.15
N ILE A 112 -3.09 8.94 1.86
CA ILE A 112 -3.09 8.42 0.48
C ILE A 112 -4.36 8.84 -0.26
N ALA A 113 -5.54 8.62 0.32
CA ALA A 113 -6.82 8.93 -0.30
C ALA A 113 -6.95 10.42 -0.63
N THR A 114 -6.54 11.30 0.29
CA THR A 114 -6.55 12.75 0.10
C THR A 114 -5.65 13.16 -1.06
N ARG A 115 -4.46 12.58 -1.18
CA ARG A 115 -3.54 12.89 -2.28
C ARG A 115 -4.03 12.31 -3.60
N LEU A 116 -4.58 11.09 -3.59
CA LEU A 116 -5.14 10.47 -4.79
C LEU A 116 -6.28 11.31 -5.35
N LYS A 117 -7.20 11.77 -4.48
CA LYS A 117 -8.32 12.61 -4.90
C LYS A 117 -7.84 13.86 -5.63
N LYS A 118 -6.89 14.59 -5.04
CA LYS A 118 -6.28 15.78 -5.67
C LYS A 118 -5.57 15.51 -7.00
N ARG A 119 -5.15 14.27 -7.26
CA ARG A 119 -4.50 13.85 -8.51
C ARG A 119 -5.52 13.48 -9.59
N LEU A 120 -6.72 13.05 -9.20
CA LEU A 120 -7.78 12.61 -10.10
C LEU A 120 -8.79 13.72 -10.43
N ASP A 121 -8.87 14.75 -9.58
CA ASP A 121 -9.57 16.02 -9.86
C ASP A 121 -8.83 16.84 -10.93
#